data_AF-A0A937SFP3-F1
#
_entry.id   AF-A0A937SFP3-F1
#
_cell.length_a   1.000
_cell.length_b   1.000
_cell.length_c   1.000
_cell.angle_alpha   90.00
_cell.angle_beta   90.00
_cell.angle_gamma   90.00
#
_symmetry.space_group_name_H-M   'P 1'
#
loop_
_entity.id
_entity.type
_entity.pdbx_description
1 polymer ?
#
loop_
_entity_poly.entity_id
_entity_poly.type
_entity_poly.pdbx_seq_one_letter_code
_entity_poly.pdbx_strand_id
1 'polypeptide(L)'
;MKAYQVVEPGKPLELNEFDAPKPQGEEILVKTIACGVCHSDVHIHEGAFDLGGGRKLPLPLEMPYTLGHEIFGEVIELGSDVKDVNIGDKRVIYP
;
A
#
# COMPACT_ATOMS: atom_id res chain seq x y z
N MET A 1 -11.58 -6.91 -4.59
CA MET A 1 -11.32 -5.59 -4.00
C MET A 1 -10.93 -4.59 -5.09
N LYS A 2 -11.13 -3.30 -4.83
CA LYS A 2 -10.75 -2.19 -5.72
C LYS A 2 -9.43 -1.59 -5.22
N ALA A 3 -8.53 -1.24 -6.12
CA ALA A 3 -7.31 -0.49 -5.80
C ALA A 3 -6.97 0.51 -6.91
N TYR A 4 -6.48 1.68 -6.53
CA TYR A 4 -5.85 2.62 -7.48
C TYR A 4 -4.36 2.33 -7.55
N GLN A 5 -3.88 1.97 -8.74
CA GLN A 5 -2.51 1.49 -8.95
C GLN A 5 -1.74 2.36 -9.92
N VAL A 6 -0.42 2.40 -9.73
CA VAL A 6 0.51 2.92 -10.72
C VAL A 6 0.83 1.79 -11.69
N VAL A 7 0.36 1.92 -12.93
CA VAL A 7 0.62 0.98 -14.04
C VAL A 7 1.77 1.48 -14.93
N GLU A 8 1.94 2.81 -14.99
CA GLU A 8 3.09 3.48 -15.59
C GLU A 8 3.44 4.71 -14.72
N PRO A 9 4.71 4.92 -14.32
CA PRO A 9 5.09 6.05 -13.49
C PRO A 9 4.70 7.40 -14.10
N GLY A 10 4.12 8.29 -13.28
CA GLY A 10 3.69 9.63 -13.69
C GLY A 10 2.40 9.69 -14.52
N LYS A 11 1.78 8.56 -14.88
CA LYS A 11 0.45 8.53 -15.53
C LYS A 11 -0.68 8.51 -14.49
N PRO A 12 -1.90 8.99 -14.81
CA PRO A 12 -3.03 8.90 -13.88
C PRO A 12 -3.20 7.49 -13.30
N LEU A 13 -3.54 7.39 -12.01
CA LEU A 13 -3.78 6.11 -11.36
C LEU A 13 -4.91 5.35 -12.04
N GLU A 14 -4.73 4.04 -12.20
CA GLU A 14 -5.74 3.16 -12.79
C GLU A 14 -6.51 2.44 -11.70
N LEU A 15 -7.84 2.44 -11.79
CA LEU A 15 -8.70 1.65 -10.91
C LEU A 15 -8.72 0.20 -11.40
N ASN A 16 -8.11 -0.70 -10.63
CA ASN A 16 -8.10 -2.13 -10.89
C ASN A 16 -8.95 -2.88 -9.86
N GLU A 17 -9.57 -3.98 -10.32
CA GLU A 17 -10.35 -4.89 -9.50
C GLU A 17 -9.75 -6.30 -9.56
N PHE A 18 -9.46 -6.87 -8.39
CA PHE A 18 -8.85 -8.20 -8.25
C PHE A 18 -9.21 -8.82 -6.89
N ASP A 19 -8.99 -10.11 -6.70
CA ASP A 19 -9.32 -10.78 -5.43
C ASP A 19 -8.44 -10.27 -4.28
N ALA A 20 -9.02 -10.19 -3.08
CA ALA A 20 -8.22 -9.82 -1.91
C ALA A 20 -7.15 -10.90 -1.64
N PRO A 21 -5.92 -10.52 -1.28
CA PRO A 21 -4.88 -11.49 -0.99
C PRO A 21 -5.25 -12.32 0.23
N LYS A 22 -4.72 -13.54 0.28
CA LYS A 22 -4.89 -14.44 1.43
C LYS A 22 -3.64 -14.38 2.30
N PRO A 23 -3.75 -13.92 3.57
CA PRO A 23 -2.58 -13.78 4.44
C PRO A 23 -2.00 -15.17 4.77
N GLN A 24 -0.68 -15.27 4.79
CA GLN A 24 0.06 -16.49 5.14
C GLN A 24 1.02 -16.24 6.30
N GLY A 25 1.35 -17.29 7.06
CA GLY A 25 2.31 -17.18 8.17
C GLY A 25 1.91 -16.10 9.17
N GLU A 26 2.77 -15.09 9.35
CA GLU A 26 2.58 -13.97 10.28
C GLU A 26 1.87 -12.75 9.66
N GLU A 27 1.39 -12.84 8.41
CA GLU A 27 0.67 -11.75 7.75
C GLU A 27 -0.74 -11.56 8.33
N ILE A 28 -1.24 -10.33 8.21
CA ILE A 28 -2.64 -9.99 8.50
C ILE A 28 -3.27 -9.32 7.29
N LEU A 29 -4.56 -9.56 7.07
CA LEU A 29 -5.34 -8.82 6.09
C LEU A 29 -6.12 -7.71 6.79
N VAL A 30 -5.89 -6.48 6.35
CA VAL A 30 -6.54 -5.29 6.88
C VAL A 30 -7.50 -4.73 5.85
N LYS A 31 -8.76 -4.55 6.23
CA LYS A 31 -9.72 -3.75 5.48
C LYS A 31 -9.44 -2.27 5.75
N THR A 32 -8.88 -1.59 4.77
CA THR A 32 -8.64 -0.14 4.82
C THR A 32 -9.95 0.61 5.04
N ILE A 33 -9.99 1.44 6.10
CA ILE A 33 -11.10 2.36 6.41
C ILE A 33 -10.74 3.77 5.94
N ALA A 34 -9.49 4.17 6.19
CA ALA A 34 -8.93 5.43 5.72
C ALA A 34 -7.47 5.23 5.31
N CYS A 35 -7.04 5.98 4.31
CA CYS A 35 -5.64 6.07 3.90
C CYS A 35 -5.33 7.55 3.63
N GLY A 36 -4.30 8.08 4.29
CA GLY A 36 -3.83 9.43 4.05
C GLY A 36 -3.10 9.56 2.71
N VAL A 37 -2.96 10.81 2.26
CA VAL A 37 -2.20 11.17 1.06
C VAL A 37 -1.32 12.34 1.42
N CYS A 38 -0.01 12.22 1.17
CA CYS A 38 0.95 13.27 1.41
C CYS A 38 1.92 13.45 0.23
N HIS A 39 2.95 14.27 0.40
CA HIS A 39 3.84 14.64 -0.71
C HIS A 39 4.69 13.46 -1.21
N SER A 40 5.05 12.52 -0.35
CA SER A 40 5.81 11.33 -0.77
C SER A 40 5.03 10.50 -1.79
N ASP A 41 3.69 10.50 -1.77
CA ASP A 41 2.90 9.81 -2.78
C ASP A 41 3.15 10.37 -4.19
N VAL A 42 3.50 11.65 -4.32
CA VAL A 42 3.89 12.24 -5.62
C VAL A 42 5.19 11.62 -6.12
N HIS A 43 6.20 11.52 -5.26
CA HIS A 43 7.48 10.88 -5.62
C HIS A 43 7.31 9.38 -5.91
N ILE A 44 6.49 8.70 -5.11
CA ILE A 44 6.19 7.28 -5.32
C ILE A 44 5.48 7.10 -6.66
N HIS A 45 4.47 7.92 -6.94
CA HIS A 45 3.75 7.94 -8.21
C HIS A 45 4.64 8.19 -9.44
N GLU A 46 5.65 9.05 -9.31
CA GLU A 46 6.67 9.28 -10.34
C GLU A 46 7.69 8.14 -10.48
N GLY A 47 7.67 7.16 -9.57
CA GLY A 47 8.60 6.02 -9.53
C GLY A 47 10.02 6.38 -9.06
N ALA A 48 10.23 7.58 -8.53
CA ALA A 48 11.53 8.02 -8.05
C ALA A 48 11.43 9.21 -7.08
N PHE A 49 12.34 9.27 -6.11
CA PHE A 49 12.54 10.48 -5.32
C PHE A 49 13.38 11.50 -6.09
N ASP A 50 12.88 12.73 -6.19
CA ASP A 50 13.66 13.86 -6.69
C ASP A 50 14.64 14.32 -5.61
N LEU A 51 15.94 14.19 -5.87
CA LEU A 51 17.02 14.59 -4.97
C LEU A 51 17.59 15.98 -5.31
N GLY A 52 16.93 16.71 -6.22
CA GLY A 52 17.36 18.00 -6.73
C GLY A 52 18.56 17.92 -7.67
N GLY A 53 18.73 18.99 -8.47
CA GLY A 53 19.85 19.12 -9.41
C GLY A 53 19.80 18.11 -10.56
N GLY A 54 18.60 17.67 -10.96
CA GLY A 54 18.40 16.67 -12.01
C GLY A 54 18.70 15.23 -11.59
N ARG A 55 18.94 14.98 -10.30
CA ARG A 55 19.21 13.64 -9.76
C ARG A 55 17.91 13.01 -9.27
N LYS A 56 17.69 11.75 -9.66
CA LYS A 56 16.56 10.94 -9.20
C LYS A 56 17.07 9.65 -8.56
N LEU A 57 16.43 9.24 -7.48
CA LEU A 57 16.62 7.93 -6.86
C LEU A 57 15.43 7.04 -7.24
N PRO A 58 15.61 6.05 -8.14
CA PRO A 58 14.52 5.17 -8.54
C PRO A 58 14.02 4.34 -7.36
N LEU A 59 12.71 4.11 -7.33
CA LEU A 59 12.08 3.24 -6.36
C LEU A 59 12.07 1.79 -6.88
N PRO A 60 12.57 0.81 -6.10
CA PRO A 60 12.59 -0.59 -6.51
C PRO A 60 11.22 -1.25 -6.29
N LEU A 61 10.17 -0.69 -6.88
CA LEU A 61 8.80 -1.22 -6.78
C LEU A 61 8.46 -2.02 -8.04
N GLU A 62 7.91 -3.21 -7.84
CA GLU A 62 7.38 -4.02 -8.94
C GLU A 62 6.05 -3.44 -9.44
N MET A 63 5.91 -3.36 -10.75
CA MET A 63 4.72 -2.81 -11.40
C MET A 63 3.69 -3.92 -11.70
N PRO A 64 2.38 -3.66 -11.55
CA PRO A 64 1.79 -2.46 -10.95
C PRO A 64 1.83 -2.49 -9.43
N TYR A 65 1.93 -1.32 -8.79
CA TYR A 65 1.83 -1.21 -7.32
C TYR A 65 0.68 -0.28 -6.89
N THR A 66 0.12 -0.58 -5.72
CA THR A 66 -0.92 0.22 -5.07
C THR A 66 -0.25 1.28 -4.17
N LEU A 67 -0.66 2.54 -4.29
CA LEU A 67 -0.20 3.61 -3.40
C LEU A 67 -0.86 3.52 -2.02
N GLY A 68 -0.33 4.29 -1.06
CA GLY A 68 -0.90 4.45 0.28
C GLY A 68 0.00 3.86 1.36
N HIS A 69 0.56 4.74 2.17
CA HIS A 69 1.46 4.39 3.27
C HIS A 69 1.00 5.00 4.62
N GLU A 70 -0.18 5.61 4.65
CA GLU A 70 -0.77 6.22 5.85
C GLU A 70 -2.09 5.52 6.22
N ILE A 71 -2.01 4.25 6.61
CA ILE A 71 -3.16 3.34 6.63
C ILE A 71 -3.80 3.25 8.02
N PHE A 72 -5.12 3.42 8.08
CA PHE A 72 -5.96 3.01 9.21
C PHE A 72 -7.03 2.02 8.75
N GLY A 73 -7.15 0.90 9.46
CA GLY A 73 -8.08 -0.14 9.06
C GLY A 73 -8.42 -1.14 10.15
N GLU A 74 -9.25 -2.11 9.77
CA GLU A 74 -9.73 -3.18 10.62
C GLU A 74 -9.15 -4.52 10.15
N VAL A 75 -8.64 -5.33 11.08
CA VAL A 75 -8.13 -6.67 10.79
C VAL A 75 -9.31 -7.59 10.45
N ILE A 76 -9.29 -8.22 9.27
CA ILE A 76 -10.39 -9.07 8.77
C ILE A 76 -10.01 -10.53 8.54
N GLU A 77 -8.72 -10.84 8.42
CA GLU A 77 -8.20 -12.22 8.27
C GLU A 77 -6.77 -12.28 8.83
N LEU A 78 -6.36 -13.45 9.33
CA LEU A 78 -5.05 -13.69 9.93
C LEU A 78 -4.37 -14.87 9.24
N GLY A 79 -3.06 -14.79 9.06
CA GLY A 79 -2.24 -15.95 8.74
C GLY A 79 -2.17 -16.95 9.91
N SER A 80 -1.66 -18.15 9.63
CA SER A 80 -1.66 -19.27 10.59
C SER A 80 -0.79 -19.05 11.83
N ASP A 81 0.22 -18.18 11.72
CA ASP A 81 1.28 -18.04 12.72
C ASP A 81 1.15 -16.73 13.51
N VAL A 82 0.14 -15.91 13.21
CA VAL A 82 -0.11 -14.64 13.90
C VAL A 82 -0.41 -14.86 15.37
N LYS A 83 0.25 -14.07 16.21
CA LYS A 83 0.04 -14.01 17.67
C LYS A 83 -0.35 -12.59 18.05
N ASP A 84 -1.12 -12.46 19.12
CA ASP A 84 -1.42 -11.18 19.79
C ASP A 84 -2.18 -10.13 18.93
N VAL A 85 -2.81 -10.55 17.84
CA VAL A 85 -3.70 -9.72 17.00
C VAL A 85 -5.04 -10.45 16.84
N ASN A 86 -6.14 -9.72 16.98
CA ASN A 86 -7.49 -10.28 16.82
C ASN A 86 -8.18 -9.74 15.58
N ILE A 87 -9.02 -10.58 14.96
CA ILE A 87 -9.98 -10.13 13.96
C ILE A 87 -10.92 -9.09 14.61
N GLY A 88 -11.16 -7.98 13.92
CA GLY A 88 -11.92 -6.84 14.42
C GLY A 88 -11.08 -5.74 15.08
N ASP A 89 -9.79 -5.99 15.34
CA ASP A 89 -8.88 -4.95 15.84
C ASP A 89 -8.78 -3.80 14.82
N LYS A 90 -8.88 -2.56 15.32
CA LYS A 90 -8.63 -1.35 14.52
C LYS A 90 -7.27 -0.79 14.83
N ARG A 91 -6.42 -0.69 13.81
CA ARG A 91 -5.00 -0.35 13.95
C ARG A 91 -4.59 0.72 12.95
N VAL A 92 -3.64 1.56 13.36
CA VAL A 92 -2.79 2.33 12.44
C VAL A 92 -1.66 1.40 12.03
N ILE A 93 -1.40 1.28 10.74
CA ILE A 93 -0.34 0.41 10.21
C ILE A 93 0.94 1.24 10.09
N TYR A 94 2.03 0.70 10.59
CA TYR A 94 3.34 1.30 10.46
C TYR A 94 3.95 0.89 9.10
N PRO A 95 4.17 1.84 8.18
CA PRO A 95 4.70 1.57 6.84
C PRO A 95 6.21 1.33 6.83
#